data_AF-Q8BPV0-F1
#
_entry.id   AF-Q8BPV0-F1
#
_cell.length_a   1.000
_cell.length_b   1.000
_cell.length_c   1.000
_cell.angle_alpha   90.00
_cell.angle_beta   90.00
_cell.angle_gamma   90.00
#
_symmetry.space_group_name_H-M   'P 1'
#
loop_
_entity.id
_entity.type
_entity.pdbx_description
1 polymer ?
#
loop_
_entity_poly.entity_id
_entity_poly.type
_entity_poly.pdbx_seq_one_letter_code
_entity_poly.pdbx_strand_id
1 'polypeptide(L)'
;MAACGKTNKSHVIFKKVSRDKSVTIYLGKRDYVDHVSQVEPVDGVVLVDPELVKGKKVYVTLTCAFRYGQEDIDVMGLTFRRDLYFSRVQVYPPVGAMSVLTQLQESLLKKLGDNTYPFLLTFPDYLPCSVMLQPAPQDVGKSCGVDFEVKAFASDITDPEEDKIPKKSSVRLLIRKVQHAPPEMGPQPSAEASWQFFMSDKPLNLSVSLSKEIYFHGEPIPVTVTVTNNTDKVVKKIKVSVEQIANVVLYSSDYYVKPVASEETQEKVQPNSTLTKTLVLVPLLANNRERRGIALDGKIKHEDTNLASSTM
;
A
#
# COMPACT_ATOMS: atom_id res chain seq x y z
N MET A 1 -25.31 30.24 25.96
CA MET A 1 -25.58 29.56 24.68
C MET A 1 -24.30 29.60 23.85
N ALA A 2 -23.53 28.51 23.85
CA ALA A 2 -22.32 28.42 23.05
C ALA A 2 -22.71 27.91 21.65
N ALA A 3 -22.41 28.72 20.62
CA ALA A 3 -22.61 28.36 19.23
C ALA A 3 -21.66 27.20 18.87
N CYS A 4 -22.23 26.03 18.63
CA CYS A 4 -21.52 24.87 18.09
C CYS A 4 -21.10 25.20 16.65
N GLY A 5 -19.82 25.52 16.47
CA GLY A 5 -19.23 25.73 15.15
C GLY A 5 -19.27 24.43 14.35
N LYS A 6 -20.19 24.33 13.40
CA LYS A 6 -20.17 23.29 12.37
C LYS A 6 -18.91 23.51 11.52
N THR A 7 -17.89 22.70 11.72
CA THR A 7 -16.80 22.56 10.77
C THR A 7 -17.36 21.92 9.50
N ASN A 8 -17.56 22.72 8.44
CA ASN A 8 -17.93 22.23 7.12
C ASN A 8 -16.77 21.39 6.57
N LYS A 9 -16.74 20.09 6.89
CA LYS A 9 -15.85 19.14 6.21
C LYS A 9 -16.35 18.99 4.77
N SER A 10 -15.62 19.59 3.82
CA SER A 10 -15.87 19.36 2.40
C SER A 10 -15.58 17.89 2.08
N HIS A 11 -16.62 17.10 1.82
CA HIS A 11 -16.45 15.72 1.36
C HIS A 11 -16.05 15.73 -0.13
N VAL A 12 -14.79 15.39 -0.40
CA VAL A 12 -14.26 15.27 -1.77
C VAL A 12 -14.77 13.97 -2.38
N ILE A 13 -15.40 14.06 -3.56
CA ILE A 13 -15.88 12.90 -4.32
C ILE A 13 -15.09 12.78 -5.61
N PHE A 14 -14.63 11.57 -5.92
CA PHE A 14 -13.91 11.27 -7.15
C PHE A 14 -14.88 10.67 -8.16
N LYS A 15 -14.85 11.17 -9.40
CA LYS A 15 -15.64 10.61 -10.49
C LYS A 15 -14.82 10.38 -11.74
N LYS A 16 -15.25 9.42 -12.55
CA LYS A 16 -14.71 9.19 -13.89
C LYS A 16 -15.79 8.70 -14.83
N VAL A 17 -15.76 9.21 -16.06
CA VAL A 17 -16.76 8.94 -17.11
C VAL A 17 -16.15 7.96 -18.11
N SER A 18 -16.94 7.02 -18.62
CA SER A 18 -16.57 6.14 -19.74
C SER A 18 -16.33 6.93 -21.02
N ARG A 19 -15.67 6.33 -22.02
CA ARG A 19 -15.35 7.04 -23.27
C ARG A 19 -16.60 7.38 -24.07
N ASP A 20 -17.58 6.47 -24.07
CA ASP A 20 -18.89 6.68 -24.69
C ASP A 20 -19.89 7.42 -23.79
N LYS A 21 -19.48 7.82 -22.58
CA LYS A 21 -20.28 8.52 -21.58
C LYS A 21 -21.49 7.75 -21.04
N SER A 22 -21.65 6.49 -21.41
CA SER A 22 -22.75 5.63 -20.96
C SER A 22 -22.68 5.23 -19.49
N VAL A 23 -21.47 5.18 -18.91
CA VAL A 23 -21.22 4.73 -17.53
C VAL A 23 -20.32 5.74 -16.84
N THR A 24 -20.76 6.26 -15.70
CA THR A 24 -19.94 7.14 -14.84
C THR A 24 -19.84 6.57 -13.44
N ILE A 25 -18.61 6.32 -12.97
CA ILE A 25 -18.34 5.81 -11.62
C ILE A 25 -18.02 6.96 -10.66
N TYR A 26 -18.54 6.88 -9.44
CA TYR A 26 -18.28 7.79 -8.33
C TYR A 26 -17.77 7.01 -7.12
N LEU A 27 -16.68 7.49 -6.51
CA LEU A 27 -16.08 6.94 -5.29
C LEU A 27 -15.91 8.04 -4.25
N GLY A 28 -16.14 7.70 -2.98
CA GLY A 28 -15.91 8.62 -1.87
C GLY A 28 -14.44 8.94 -1.62
N LYS A 29 -13.54 8.03 -1.99
CA LYS A 29 -12.09 8.17 -1.79
C LYS A 29 -11.29 7.24 -2.68
N ARG A 30 -9.96 7.35 -2.60
CA ARG A 30 -9.02 6.47 -3.31
C ARG A 30 -8.14 5.63 -2.40
N ASP A 31 -8.05 5.98 -1.13
CA ASP A 31 -7.28 5.23 -0.14
C ASP A 31 -8.25 4.54 0.81
N TYR A 32 -8.17 3.22 0.86
CA TYR A 32 -8.96 2.34 1.71
C TYR A 32 -8.04 1.74 2.76
N VAL A 33 -8.41 1.92 4.01
CA VAL A 33 -7.55 1.56 5.14
C VAL A 33 -7.73 0.08 5.47
N ASP A 34 -6.60 -0.60 5.62
CA ASP A 34 -6.52 -1.93 6.22
C ASP A 34 -6.20 -1.80 7.71
N HIS A 35 -7.10 -2.32 8.55
CA HIS A 35 -6.99 -2.33 10.01
C HIS A 35 -6.52 -3.67 10.58
N VAL A 36 -5.94 -4.58 9.77
CA VAL A 36 -5.57 -5.96 10.10
C VAL A 36 -6.79 -6.87 10.33
N SER A 37 -7.74 -6.45 11.15
CA SER A 37 -8.97 -7.21 11.44
C SER A 37 -10.00 -7.12 10.33
N GLN A 38 -10.09 -5.96 9.69
CA GLN A 38 -11.02 -5.68 8.61
C GLN A 38 -10.45 -4.60 7.68
N VAL A 39 -10.84 -4.69 6.43
CA VAL A 39 -10.49 -3.70 5.42
C VAL A 39 -11.74 -2.89 5.10
N GLU A 40 -11.57 -1.59 5.01
CA GLU A 40 -12.66 -0.71 4.62
C GLU A 40 -13.15 -1.02 3.19
N PRO A 41 -14.45 -1.28 2.99
CA PRO A 41 -14.96 -1.67 1.68
C PRO A 41 -14.98 -0.50 0.69
N VAL A 42 -14.90 -0.83 -0.59
CA VAL A 42 -15.08 0.13 -1.68
C VAL A 42 -16.55 0.47 -1.82
N ASP A 43 -16.90 1.65 -1.32
CA ASP A 43 -18.23 2.25 -1.43
C ASP A 43 -18.30 3.28 -2.56
N GLY A 44 -19.31 3.17 -3.41
CA GLY A 44 -19.58 4.10 -4.49
C GLY A 44 -20.95 3.95 -5.15
N VAL A 45 -21.15 4.77 -6.19
CA VAL A 45 -22.34 4.67 -7.07
C VAL A 45 -21.93 4.73 -8.53
N VAL A 46 -22.76 4.17 -9.40
CA VAL A 46 -22.64 4.27 -10.85
C VAL A 46 -23.85 5.00 -11.41
N LEU A 47 -23.61 6.06 -12.17
CA LEU A 47 -24.61 6.73 -13.00
C LEU A 47 -24.61 6.08 -14.38
N VAL A 48 -25.78 5.66 -14.83
CA VAL A 48 -26.00 4.93 -16.08
C VAL A 48 -26.83 5.78 -17.03
N ASP A 49 -26.44 5.82 -18.30
CA ASP A 49 -27.28 6.41 -19.36
C ASP A 49 -28.29 5.35 -19.87
N PRO A 50 -29.60 5.52 -19.61
CA PRO A 50 -30.60 4.51 -19.96
C PRO A 50 -30.78 4.33 -21.47
N GLU A 51 -30.48 5.34 -22.29
CA GLU A 51 -30.59 5.25 -23.75
C GLU A 51 -29.44 4.43 -24.32
N LEU A 52 -28.21 4.68 -23.86
CA LEU A 52 -26.99 4.01 -24.35
C LEU A 52 -26.79 2.59 -23.79
N VAL A 53 -27.38 2.31 -22.62
CA VAL A 53 -27.28 1.02 -21.90
C VAL A 53 -28.56 0.18 -22.04
N LYS A 54 -29.48 0.57 -22.92
CA LYS A 54 -30.70 -0.20 -23.20
C LYS A 54 -30.36 -1.62 -23.65
N GLY A 55 -30.92 -2.62 -22.96
CA GLY A 55 -30.68 -4.05 -23.24
C GLY A 55 -29.32 -4.57 -22.80
N LYS A 56 -28.56 -3.82 -22.00
CA LYS A 56 -27.24 -4.19 -21.48
C LYS A 56 -27.26 -4.35 -19.97
N LYS A 57 -26.22 -5.00 -19.45
CA LYS A 57 -25.95 -5.11 -18.00
C LYS A 57 -24.74 -4.27 -17.65
N VAL A 58 -24.78 -3.61 -16.50
CA VAL A 58 -23.66 -2.85 -15.93
C VAL A 58 -23.11 -3.60 -14.73
N TYR A 59 -21.80 -3.79 -14.74
CA TYR A 59 -21.06 -4.43 -13.68
C TYR A 59 -20.03 -3.47 -13.10
N VAL A 60 -19.69 -3.69 -11.83
CA VAL A 60 -18.51 -3.11 -11.19
C VAL A 60 -17.64 -4.24 -10.68
N THR A 61 -16.34 -4.14 -10.94
CA THR A 61 -15.34 -5.10 -10.50
C THR A 61 -14.30 -4.45 -9.60
N LEU A 62 -13.82 -5.24 -8.64
CA LEU A 62 -12.60 -4.97 -7.87
C LEU A 62 -11.56 -6.00 -8.28
N THR A 63 -10.43 -5.53 -8.78
CA THR A 63 -9.32 -6.39 -9.20
C THR A 63 -8.07 -6.01 -8.43
N CYS A 64 -7.45 -6.98 -7.78
CA CYS A 64 -6.10 -6.88 -7.22
C CYS A 64 -5.16 -7.65 -8.14
N ALA A 65 -4.16 -6.99 -8.70
CA ALA A 65 -3.22 -7.62 -9.61
C ALA A 65 -1.79 -7.35 -9.17
N PHE A 66 -0.95 -8.37 -9.30
CA PHE A 66 0.50 -8.19 -9.34
C PHE A 66 0.92 -7.94 -10.78
N ARG A 67 1.68 -6.86 -11.01
CA ARG A 67 2.20 -6.47 -12.31
C ARG A 67 3.70 -6.40 -12.27
N TYR A 68 4.33 -6.88 -13.34
CA TYR A 68 5.75 -6.76 -13.60
C TYR A 68 5.99 -6.45 -15.09
N GLY A 69 6.78 -5.43 -15.38
CA GLY A 69 7.08 -4.99 -16.74
C GLY A 69 6.24 -3.78 -17.19
N GLN A 70 6.16 -3.55 -18.50
CA GLN A 70 5.50 -2.39 -19.12
C GLN A 70 4.24 -2.84 -19.85
N GLU A 71 3.09 -2.16 -19.67
CA GLU A 71 1.82 -2.56 -20.30
C GLU A 71 1.83 -2.55 -21.85
N ASP A 72 2.77 -1.84 -22.49
CA ASP A 72 2.77 -1.56 -23.93
C ASP A 72 3.75 -2.41 -24.79
N ILE A 73 4.38 -3.46 -24.24
CA ILE A 73 5.32 -4.30 -25.02
C ILE A 73 4.62 -5.56 -25.52
N ASP A 74 4.00 -5.47 -26.70
CA ASP A 74 3.22 -6.56 -27.30
C ASP A 74 4.06 -7.65 -27.99
N VAL A 75 5.39 -7.51 -28.12
CA VAL A 75 6.24 -8.54 -28.75
C VAL A 75 7.65 -8.52 -28.14
N MET A 76 8.07 -9.64 -27.51
CA MET A 76 9.42 -9.93 -26.98
C MET A 76 9.90 -9.13 -25.74
N GLY A 77 9.08 -8.98 -24.70
CA GLY A 77 9.57 -8.48 -23.40
C GLY A 77 8.61 -8.74 -22.25
N LEU A 78 8.74 -9.90 -21.61
CA LEU A 78 7.98 -10.44 -20.45
C LEU A 78 7.15 -9.40 -19.66
N THR A 79 5.97 -9.06 -20.16
CA THR A 79 4.93 -8.36 -19.41
C THR A 79 4.19 -9.41 -18.60
N PHE A 80 4.24 -9.29 -17.29
CA PHE A 80 3.62 -10.24 -16.40
C PHE A 80 2.51 -9.57 -15.59
N ARG A 81 1.32 -10.16 -15.66
CA ARG A 81 0.19 -9.77 -14.83
C ARG A 81 -0.44 -11.03 -14.25
N ARG A 82 -0.63 -11.05 -12.94
CA ARG A 82 -1.39 -12.08 -12.25
C ARG A 82 -2.45 -11.44 -11.39
N ASP A 83 -3.69 -11.76 -11.67
CA ASP A 83 -4.80 -11.33 -10.81
C ASP A 83 -4.73 -12.16 -9.52
N LEU A 84 -4.49 -11.49 -8.40
CA LEU A 84 -4.45 -12.07 -7.06
C LEU A 84 -5.87 -12.20 -6.50
N TYR A 85 -6.76 -11.30 -6.91
CA TYR A 85 -8.17 -11.33 -6.53
C TYR A 85 -9.05 -10.62 -7.55
N PHE A 86 -10.26 -11.15 -7.69
CA PHE A 86 -11.29 -10.60 -8.54
C PHE A 86 -12.65 -10.73 -7.86
N SER A 87 -13.41 -9.64 -7.84
CA SER A 87 -14.81 -9.63 -7.42
C SER A 87 -15.64 -8.80 -8.37
N ARG A 88 -16.90 -9.19 -8.56
CA ARG A 88 -17.83 -8.53 -9.47
C ARG A 88 -19.21 -8.45 -8.87
N VAL A 89 -19.83 -7.28 -9.01
CA VAL A 89 -21.22 -7.02 -8.62
C VAL A 89 -21.98 -6.47 -9.83
N GLN A 90 -23.21 -6.97 -10.05
CA GLN A 90 -24.12 -6.38 -11.03
C GLN A 90 -24.79 -5.16 -10.42
N VAL A 91 -24.71 -4.03 -11.10
CA VAL A 91 -25.25 -2.74 -10.64
C VAL A 91 -26.53 -2.38 -11.39
N TYR A 92 -26.59 -2.69 -12.69
CA TYR A 92 -27.80 -2.49 -13.50
C TYR A 92 -28.04 -3.68 -14.45
N PRO A 93 -29.28 -4.15 -14.64
CA PRO A 93 -30.43 -3.86 -13.78
C PRO A 93 -30.17 -4.39 -12.35
N PRO A 94 -30.67 -3.72 -11.30
CA PRO A 94 -30.42 -4.15 -9.92
C PRO A 94 -31.04 -5.52 -9.67
N VAL A 95 -30.29 -6.42 -9.02
CA VAL A 95 -30.71 -7.79 -8.70
C VAL A 95 -30.71 -7.95 -7.18
N GLY A 96 -31.87 -8.27 -6.60
CA GLY A 96 -32.02 -8.48 -5.15
C GLY A 96 -32.57 -7.26 -4.39
N ALA A 97 -32.78 -7.44 -3.09
CA ALA A 97 -33.21 -6.36 -2.19
C ALA A 97 -32.05 -5.41 -1.91
N MET A 98 -32.34 -4.10 -1.81
CA MET A 98 -31.34 -3.09 -1.46
C MET A 98 -30.67 -3.44 -0.12
N SER A 99 -29.36 -3.66 -0.14
CA SER A 99 -28.55 -3.67 1.08
C SER A 99 -28.66 -2.33 1.80
N VAL A 100 -28.39 -2.31 3.09
CA VAL A 100 -28.32 -1.06 3.87
C VAL A 100 -27.35 -0.11 3.19
N LEU A 101 -27.87 1.05 2.78
CA LEU A 101 -27.09 2.06 2.08
C LEU A 101 -26.17 2.80 3.04
N THR A 102 -25.05 3.28 2.52
CA THR A 102 -24.18 4.20 3.27
C THR A 102 -24.68 5.64 3.17
N GLN A 103 -24.26 6.50 4.10
CA GLN A 103 -24.56 7.94 4.05
C GLN A 103 -24.06 8.59 2.75
N LEU A 104 -22.95 8.08 2.21
CA LEU A 104 -22.39 8.54 0.94
C LEU A 104 -23.33 8.18 -0.22
N GLN A 105 -23.74 6.92 -0.30
CA GLN A 105 -24.66 6.44 -1.34
C GLN A 105 -25.98 7.20 -1.29
N GLU A 106 -26.59 7.37 -0.12
CA GLU A 106 -27.83 8.13 0.05
C GLU A 106 -27.70 9.57 -0.47
N SER A 107 -26.59 10.23 -0.16
CA SER A 107 -26.31 11.60 -0.60
C SER A 107 -26.12 11.69 -2.10
N LEU A 108 -25.41 10.73 -2.70
CA LEU A 108 -25.14 10.70 -4.13
C LEU A 108 -26.38 10.31 -4.95
N LEU A 109 -27.19 9.37 -4.48
CA LEU A 109 -28.46 8.99 -5.10
C LEU A 109 -29.41 10.20 -5.19
N LYS A 110 -29.57 10.92 -4.08
CA LYS A 110 -30.39 12.16 -4.04
C LYS A 110 -29.85 13.25 -4.97
N LYS A 111 -28.54 13.33 -5.16
CA LYS A 111 -27.89 14.39 -5.95
C LYS A 111 -27.85 14.10 -7.44
N LEU A 112 -27.69 12.83 -7.84
CA LEU A 112 -27.41 12.44 -9.22
C LEU A 112 -28.66 11.97 -9.99
N GLY A 113 -29.74 11.63 -9.29
CA GLY A 113 -31.03 11.28 -9.87
C GLY A 113 -31.24 9.77 -10.09
N ASP A 114 -32.36 9.43 -10.73
CA ASP A 114 -32.96 8.09 -10.70
C ASP A 114 -32.16 6.99 -11.42
N ASN A 115 -31.24 7.36 -12.32
CA ASN A 115 -30.39 6.40 -13.04
C ASN A 115 -29.05 6.15 -12.31
N THR A 116 -29.03 6.36 -11.00
CA THR A 116 -27.86 6.17 -10.14
C THR A 116 -28.07 4.92 -9.29
N TYR A 117 -27.07 4.05 -9.28
CA TYR A 117 -27.17 2.75 -8.63
C TYR A 117 -25.98 2.52 -7.70
N PRO A 118 -26.20 2.09 -6.44
CA PRO A 118 -25.13 1.89 -5.47
C PRO A 118 -24.38 0.58 -5.69
N PHE A 119 -23.14 0.51 -5.20
CA PHE A 119 -22.38 -0.73 -5.10
C PHE A 119 -21.47 -0.73 -3.89
N LEU A 120 -21.13 -1.93 -3.41
CA LEU A 120 -20.19 -2.15 -2.33
C LEU A 120 -19.30 -3.35 -2.69
N LEU A 121 -17.97 -3.20 -2.59
CA LEU A 121 -17.02 -4.28 -2.80
C LEU A 121 -16.16 -4.44 -1.54
N THR A 122 -16.15 -5.64 -0.97
CA THR A 122 -15.33 -5.97 0.20
C THR A 122 -13.99 -6.55 -0.23
N PHE A 123 -12.98 -6.44 0.63
CA PHE A 123 -11.70 -7.10 0.46
C PHE A 123 -11.64 -8.33 1.36
N PRO A 124 -11.10 -9.46 0.90
CA PRO A 124 -10.69 -10.53 1.78
C PRO A 124 -9.40 -10.19 2.54
N ASP A 125 -9.14 -10.95 3.60
CA ASP A 125 -8.02 -10.80 4.54
C ASP A 125 -6.66 -11.21 3.97
N TYR A 126 -6.63 -12.10 2.97
CA TYR A 126 -5.39 -12.60 2.37
C TYR A 126 -4.71 -11.64 1.37
N LEU A 127 -5.23 -10.42 1.17
CA LEU A 127 -4.69 -9.50 0.15
C LEU A 127 -3.57 -8.61 0.69
N PRO A 128 -2.47 -8.46 -0.06
CA PRO A 128 -1.43 -7.50 0.30
C PRO A 128 -1.92 -6.05 0.14
N CYS A 129 -1.21 -5.12 0.75
CA CYS A 129 -1.41 -3.68 0.53
C CYS A 129 -0.88 -3.24 -0.85
N SER A 130 -1.26 -2.03 -1.27
CA SER A 130 -0.74 -1.43 -2.51
C SER A 130 0.73 -1.08 -2.34
N VAL A 131 1.61 -1.86 -2.97
CA VAL A 131 3.06 -1.72 -2.85
C VAL A 131 3.69 -1.80 -4.23
N MET A 132 4.70 -0.98 -4.50
CA MET A 132 5.46 -1.02 -5.74
C MET A 132 6.96 -0.91 -5.49
N LEU A 133 7.77 -1.58 -6.30
CA LEU A 133 9.22 -1.43 -6.28
C LEU A 133 9.62 -0.22 -7.12
N GLN A 134 10.47 0.63 -6.56
CA GLN A 134 11.02 1.79 -7.23
C GLN A 134 11.87 1.33 -8.43
N PRO A 135 11.53 1.73 -9.66
CA PRO A 135 12.35 1.43 -10.83
C PRO A 135 13.68 2.18 -10.76
N ALA A 136 14.67 1.72 -11.51
CA ALA A 136 15.89 2.50 -11.72
C ALA A 136 15.59 3.71 -12.61
N PRO A 137 16.36 4.81 -12.54
CA PRO A 137 16.20 5.95 -13.46
C PRO A 137 16.22 5.57 -14.95
N GLN A 138 16.98 4.53 -15.30
CA GLN A 138 17.07 3.97 -16.65
C GLN A 138 15.94 2.97 -17.00
N ASP A 139 15.20 2.46 -16.03
CA ASP A 139 14.10 1.49 -16.21
C ASP A 139 12.76 2.21 -16.41
N VAL A 140 12.70 3.17 -17.35
CA VAL A 140 11.48 3.93 -17.65
C VAL A 140 10.40 2.99 -18.18
N GLY A 141 9.20 3.05 -17.58
CA GLY A 141 8.03 2.27 -18.02
C GLY A 141 7.90 0.87 -17.43
N LYS A 142 8.92 0.32 -16.76
CA LYS A 142 8.82 -0.95 -16.04
C LYS A 142 8.29 -0.70 -14.63
N SER A 143 7.12 -1.23 -14.31
CA SER A 143 6.57 -1.24 -12.95
C SER A 143 6.55 -2.65 -12.41
N CYS A 144 6.96 -2.83 -11.16
CA CYS A 144 6.78 -4.06 -10.41
C CYS A 144 5.98 -3.74 -9.14
N GLY A 145 4.82 -4.35 -8.92
CA GLY A 145 4.02 -4.07 -7.74
C GLY A 145 2.62 -4.65 -7.77
N VAL A 146 1.90 -4.42 -6.68
CA VAL A 146 0.50 -4.76 -6.50
C VAL A 146 -0.33 -3.49 -6.64
N ASP A 147 -1.31 -3.51 -7.56
CA ASP A 147 -2.28 -2.45 -7.73
C ASP A 147 -3.72 -2.95 -7.57
N PHE A 148 -4.59 -2.02 -7.15
CA PHE A 148 -6.02 -2.26 -7.02
C PHE A 148 -6.77 -1.39 -8.02
N GLU A 149 -7.61 -2.02 -8.82
CA GLU A 149 -8.42 -1.39 -9.85
C GLU A 149 -9.91 -1.59 -9.57
N VAL A 150 -10.66 -0.49 -9.54
CA VAL A 150 -12.12 -0.50 -9.59
C VAL A 150 -12.56 -0.14 -11.00
N LYS A 151 -13.32 -1.03 -11.63
CA LYS A 151 -13.75 -0.86 -13.02
C LYS A 151 -15.26 -1.03 -13.14
N ALA A 152 -15.92 -0.06 -13.76
CA ALA A 152 -17.32 -0.17 -14.14
C ALA A 152 -17.43 -0.33 -15.67
N PHE A 153 -18.32 -1.19 -16.15
CA PHE A 153 -18.52 -1.37 -17.59
C PHE A 153 -19.93 -1.86 -17.91
N ALA A 154 -20.41 -1.53 -19.12
CA ALA A 154 -21.62 -2.11 -19.68
C ALA A 154 -21.26 -3.21 -20.70
N SER A 155 -21.92 -4.37 -20.60
CA SER A 155 -21.81 -5.51 -21.52
C SER A 155 -23.18 -5.95 -22.03
N ASP A 156 -23.20 -6.49 -23.25
CA ASP A 156 -24.43 -7.01 -23.85
C ASP A 156 -24.85 -8.32 -23.18
N ILE A 157 -26.15 -8.60 -23.10
CA ILE A 157 -26.70 -9.81 -22.45
C ILE A 157 -26.29 -11.08 -23.21
N THR A 158 -26.00 -10.96 -24.50
CA THR A 158 -25.69 -12.06 -25.43
C THR A 158 -24.21 -12.42 -25.51
N ASP A 159 -23.34 -11.73 -24.77
CA ASP A 159 -21.90 -12.02 -24.72
C ASP A 159 -21.60 -12.79 -23.41
N PRO A 160 -21.68 -14.13 -23.39
CA PRO A 160 -21.29 -14.95 -22.25
C PRO A 160 -19.76 -15.02 -22.08
N GLU A 161 -18.99 -14.52 -23.04
CA GLU A 161 -17.53 -14.45 -22.94
C GLU A 161 -17.10 -13.27 -22.07
N GLU A 162 -16.88 -13.60 -20.79
CA GLU A 162 -16.39 -12.72 -19.73
C GLU A 162 -15.13 -11.92 -20.08
N ASP A 163 -14.35 -12.41 -21.05
CA ASP A 163 -13.00 -11.94 -21.35
C ASP A 163 -12.95 -10.67 -22.22
N LYS A 164 -14.03 -10.31 -22.92
CA LYS A 164 -14.02 -9.18 -23.88
C LYS A 164 -14.84 -7.98 -23.43
N ILE A 165 -14.41 -7.35 -22.34
CA ILE A 165 -15.03 -6.12 -21.83
C ILE A 165 -14.86 -4.97 -22.86
N PRO A 166 -15.95 -4.32 -23.34
CA PRO A 166 -15.83 -3.25 -24.32
C PRO A 166 -15.10 -2.03 -23.76
N LYS A 167 -13.98 -1.65 -24.40
CA LYS A 167 -13.15 -0.51 -23.95
C LYS A 167 -13.89 0.84 -23.93
N LYS A 168 -14.93 1.00 -24.77
CA LYS A 168 -15.71 2.25 -24.91
C LYS A 168 -16.66 2.51 -23.74
N SER A 169 -17.36 1.47 -23.28
CA SER A 169 -18.32 1.52 -22.17
C SER A 169 -17.66 1.23 -20.82
N SER A 170 -16.35 0.95 -20.81
CA SER A 170 -15.59 0.73 -19.59
C SER A 170 -14.96 2.01 -19.03
N VAL A 171 -14.96 2.13 -17.71
CA VAL A 171 -14.25 3.17 -16.95
C VAL A 171 -13.51 2.53 -15.78
N ARG A 172 -12.24 2.89 -15.60
CA ARG A 172 -11.36 2.35 -14.56
C ARG A 172 -10.77 3.42 -13.64
N LEU A 173 -10.72 3.17 -12.35
CA LEU A 173 -10.06 3.99 -11.33
C LEU A 173 -9.10 3.12 -10.54
N LEU A 174 -7.85 3.57 -10.40
CA LEU A 174 -6.92 2.98 -9.46
C LEU A 174 -7.23 3.48 -8.05
N ILE A 175 -7.21 2.56 -7.09
CA ILE A 175 -7.34 2.82 -5.67
C ILE A 175 -6.13 2.24 -4.94
N ARG A 176 -5.96 2.58 -3.67
CA ARG A 176 -4.93 2.03 -2.79
C ARG A 176 -5.56 1.36 -1.58
N LYS A 177 -5.04 0.19 -1.25
CA LYS A 177 -5.19 -0.45 0.05
C LYS A 177 -3.96 -0.08 0.88
N VAL A 178 -4.15 0.70 1.93
CA VAL A 178 -3.07 1.27 2.75
C VAL A 178 -3.13 0.67 4.15
N GLN A 179 -1.99 0.18 4.64
CA GLN A 179 -1.89 -0.34 5.99
C GLN A 179 -1.88 0.81 7.00
N HIS A 180 -2.76 0.76 7.99
CA HIS A 180 -2.62 1.58 9.18
C HIS A 180 -2.05 0.76 10.34
N ALA A 181 -1.29 1.44 11.20
CA ALA A 181 -0.82 0.86 12.44
C ALA A 181 -2.02 0.44 13.31
N PRO A 182 -1.94 -0.72 13.99
CA PRO A 182 -2.91 -1.08 15.00
C PRO A 182 -2.93 -0.02 16.13
N PRO A 183 -4.06 0.13 16.85
CA PRO A 183 -4.17 1.10 17.94
C PRO A 183 -3.23 0.78 19.11
N GLU A 184 -2.97 -0.50 19.34
CA GLU A 184 -2.14 -0.99 20.44
C GLU A 184 -0.66 -0.99 20.03
N MET A 185 0.14 -0.25 20.78
CA MET A 185 1.60 -0.27 20.68
C MET A 185 2.12 -1.38 21.61
N GLY A 186 2.91 -2.31 21.08
CA GLY A 186 3.50 -3.36 21.88
C GLY A 186 4.70 -2.88 22.71
N PRO A 187 5.38 -3.82 23.38
CA PRO A 187 6.49 -3.51 24.27
C PRO A 187 7.68 -2.91 23.52
N GLN A 188 8.52 -2.19 24.24
CA GLN A 188 9.77 -1.66 23.69
C GLN A 188 10.63 -2.82 23.11
N PRO A 189 11.01 -2.77 21.83
CA PRO A 189 11.89 -3.77 21.24
C PRO A 189 13.25 -3.76 21.94
N SER A 190 13.72 -4.95 22.33
CA SER A 190 15.04 -5.15 22.93
C SER A 190 15.66 -6.42 22.36
N ALA A 191 16.91 -6.33 21.91
CA ALA A 191 17.67 -7.46 21.38
C ALA A 191 19.04 -7.50 22.04
N GLU A 192 19.45 -8.68 22.48
CA GLU A 192 20.77 -8.90 23.08
C GLU A 192 21.50 -10.02 22.36
N ALA A 193 22.80 -9.82 22.16
CA ALA A 193 23.68 -10.80 21.56
C ALA A 193 25.04 -10.80 22.26
N SER A 194 25.62 -11.99 22.40
CA SER A 194 26.95 -12.20 22.96
C SER A 194 27.79 -12.94 21.94
N TRP A 195 28.98 -12.40 21.65
CA TRP A 195 29.95 -13.05 20.76
C TRP A 195 31.23 -13.41 21.49
N GLN A 196 31.82 -14.53 21.07
CA GLN A 196 33.16 -14.96 21.45
C GLN A 196 33.99 -15.12 20.18
N PHE A 197 35.31 -14.98 20.30
CA PHE A 197 36.22 -15.05 19.16
C PHE A 197 37.13 -16.28 19.32
N PHE A 198 37.54 -16.88 18.21
CA PHE A 198 38.28 -18.16 18.23
C PHE A 198 39.55 -18.16 19.11
N MET A 199 40.19 -17.00 19.29
CA MET A 199 41.43 -16.84 20.07
C MET A 199 41.22 -16.19 21.44
N SER A 200 39.98 -15.94 21.88
CA SER A 200 39.66 -15.31 23.17
C SER A 200 38.30 -15.80 23.67
N ASP A 201 38.27 -16.37 24.86
CA ASP A 201 37.06 -16.82 25.58
C ASP A 201 36.26 -15.66 26.18
N LYS A 202 36.83 -14.45 26.19
CA LYS A 202 36.19 -13.25 26.74
C LYS A 202 35.05 -12.78 25.83
N PRO A 203 33.85 -12.47 26.39
CA PRO A 203 32.68 -12.12 25.59
C PRO A 203 32.64 -10.65 25.20
N LEU A 204 32.07 -10.37 24.02
CA LEU A 204 31.56 -9.05 23.62
C LEU A 204 30.03 -9.10 23.69
N ASN A 205 29.43 -8.33 24.58
CA ASN A 205 27.98 -8.25 24.71
C ASN A 205 27.46 -6.96 24.04
N LEU A 206 26.40 -7.09 23.27
CA LEU A 206 25.64 -5.99 22.68
C LEU A 206 24.18 -6.10 23.10
N SER A 207 23.65 -5.00 23.61
CA SER A 207 22.22 -4.82 23.86
C SER A 207 21.73 -3.63 23.04
N VAL A 208 20.65 -3.81 22.29
CA VAL A 208 20.02 -2.79 21.46
C VAL A 208 18.56 -2.65 21.88
N SER A 209 18.11 -1.41 22.09
CA SER A 209 16.72 -1.12 22.41
C SER A 209 16.17 0.05 21.61
N LEU A 210 14.88 -0.02 21.29
CA LEU A 210 14.12 1.02 20.62
C LEU A 210 13.09 1.63 21.60
N SER A 211 12.69 2.88 21.34
CA SER A 211 11.67 3.54 22.17
C SER A 211 10.25 2.99 21.96
N LYS A 212 9.95 2.50 20.75
CA LYS A 212 8.64 2.03 20.31
C LYS A 212 8.81 0.82 19.39
N GLU A 213 7.77 0.01 19.30
CA GLU A 213 7.66 -1.06 18.31
C GLU A 213 7.24 -0.50 16.94
N ILE A 214 6.29 0.43 16.93
CA ILE A 214 5.69 1.00 15.72
C ILE A 214 6.13 2.46 15.59
N TYR A 215 6.60 2.83 14.40
CA TYR A 215 6.97 4.21 14.03
C TYR A 215 6.17 4.66 12.81
N PHE A 216 5.88 5.96 12.73
CA PHE A 216 5.21 6.55 11.58
C PHE A 216 6.20 7.10 10.55
N HIS A 217 5.76 7.23 9.30
CA HIS A 217 6.58 7.84 8.25
C HIS A 217 7.02 9.26 8.65
N GLY A 218 8.33 9.51 8.59
CA GLY A 218 8.95 10.77 8.99
C GLY A 218 9.20 10.93 10.50
N GLU A 219 8.76 9.97 11.33
CA GLU A 219 9.11 9.94 12.75
C GLU A 219 10.58 9.54 12.94
N PRO A 220 11.36 10.24 13.78
CA PRO A 220 12.72 9.84 14.11
C PRO A 220 12.74 8.56 14.96
N ILE A 221 13.67 7.65 14.64
CA ILE A 221 13.86 6.37 15.33
C ILE A 221 15.09 6.46 16.23
N PRO A 222 14.94 6.63 17.56
CA PRO A 222 16.06 6.55 18.49
C PRO A 222 16.44 5.09 18.76
N VAL A 223 17.68 4.75 18.45
CA VAL A 223 18.27 3.42 18.65
C VAL A 223 19.33 3.52 19.76
N THR A 224 19.03 2.93 20.91
CA THR A 224 19.97 2.86 22.03
C THR A 224 20.81 1.60 21.89
N VAL A 225 22.12 1.77 21.88
CA VAL A 225 23.10 0.69 21.73
C VAL A 225 24.00 0.69 22.95
N THR A 226 24.05 -0.44 23.65
CA THR A 226 24.94 -0.68 24.79
C THR A 226 25.92 -1.79 24.42
N VAL A 227 27.21 -1.44 24.36
CA VAL A 227 28.31 -2.36 24.09
C VAL A 227 29.08 -2.58 25.39
N THR A 228 29.07 -3.81 25.91
CA THR A 228 29.89 -4.22 27.04
C THR A 228 31.04 -5.07 26.53
N ASN A 229 32.22 -4.47 26.39
CA ASN A 229 33.38 -5.10 25.79
C ASN A 229 34.30 -5.67 26.87
N ASN A 230 34.16 -6.96 27.16
CA ASN A 230 35.08 -7.67 28.06
C ASN A 230 36.26 -8.30 27.29
N THR A 231 36.33 -8.11 25.97
CA THR A 231 37.37 -8.69 25.12
C THR A 231 38.67 -7.87 25.16
N ASP A 232 39.73 -8.44 24.61
CA ASP A 232 41.02 -7.75 24.44
C ASP A 232 41.09 -6.89 23.15
N LYS A 233 40.00 -6.82 22.37
CA LYS A 233 39.94 -6.08 21.10
C LYS A 233 39.23 -4.74 21.28
N VAL A 234 39.57 -3.76 20.44
CA VAL A 234 38.91 -2.44 20.39
C VAL A 234 37.78 -2.46 19.35
N VAL A 235 36.58 -1.99 19.71
CA VAL A 235 35.52 -1.68 18.74
C VAL A 235 35.86 -0.35 18.07
N LYS A 236 36.08 -0.37 16.75
CA LYS A 236 36.57 0.81 16.00
C LYS A 236 35.51 1.87 15.73
N LYS A 237 34.28 1.44 15.42
CA LYS A 237 33.13 2.30 15.12
C LYS A 237 31.84 1.50 15.32
N ILE A 238 30.73 2.21 15.49
CA ILE A 238 29.38 1.61 15.58
C ILE A 238 28.55 2.22 14.45
N LYS A 239 27.94 1.37 13.63
CA LYS A 239 27.05 1.78 12.53
C LYS A 239 25.68 1.17 12.73
N VAL A 240 24.65 2.00 12.68
CA VAL A 240 23.24 1.61 12.75
C VAL A 240 22.62 1.81 11.36
N SER A 241 21.76 0.89 10.95
CA SER A 241 21.10 0.90 9.64
C SER A 241 19.65 0.49 9.81
N VAL A 242 18.73 1.26 9.21
CA VAL A 242 17.35 0.84 9.00
C VAL A 242 17.32 0.13 7.65
N GLU A 243 17.02 -1.16 7.63
CA GLU A 243 16.95 -1.95 6.42
C GLU A 243 15.50 -2.30 6.08
N GLN A 244 15.12 -2.08 4.83
CA GLN A 244 13.84 -2.49 4.29
C GLN A 244 14.00 -3.87 3.67
N ILE A 245 13.21 -4.82 4.16
CA ILE A 245 13.12 -6.18 3.64
C ILE A 245 11.85 -6.25 2.79
N ALA A 246 11.99 -6.50 1.49
CA ALA A 246 10.89 -6.75 0.58
C ALA A 246 10.92 -8.23 0.16
N ASN A 247 9.94 -9.01 0.61
CA ASN A 247 9.74 -10.40 0.19
C ASN A 247 8.68 -10.43 -0.90
N VAL A 248 9.09 -10.72 -2.14
CA VAL A 248 8.18 -10.87 -3.27
C VAL A 248 7.78 -12.34 -3.37
N VAL A 249 6.54 -12.64 -2.99
CA VAL A 249 5.99 -14.00 -2.98
C VAL A 249 4.99 -14.13 -4.12
N LEU A 250 5.39 -14.77 -5.22
CA LEU A 250 4.50 -14.99 -6.36
C LEU A 250 4.64 -16.41 -6.95
N TYR A 251 5.85 -16.78 -7.36
CA TYR A 251 6.22 -18.12 -7.81
C TYR A 251 7.37 -18.69 -6.99
N SER A 252 8.38 -17.86 -6.76
CA SER A 252 9.41 -18.04 -5.75
C SER A 252 9.24 -17.01 -4.64
N SER A 253 9.91 -17.25 -3.52
CA SER A 253 10.07 -16.27 -2.44
C SER A 253 11.40 -15.56 -2.65
N ASP A 254 11.35 -14.37 -3.23
CA ASP A 254 12.53 -13.56 -3.52
C ASP A 254 12.69 -12.46 -2.46
N TYR A 255 13.86 -12.41 -1.81
CA TYR A 255 14.15 -11.45 -0.74
C TYR A 255 15.07 -10.33 -1.23
N TYR A 256 14.61 -9.08 -1.08
CA TYR A 256 15.41 -7.89 -1.35
C TYR A 256 15.63 -7.12 -0.06
N VAL A 257 16.88 -6.90 0.31
CA VAL A 257 17.26 -6.10 1.48
C VAL A 257 17.94 -4.82 1.01
N LYS A 258 17.40 -3.67 1.41
CA LYS A 258 17.96 -2.35 1.08
C LYS A 258 18.03 -1.47 2.33
N PRO A 259 19.22 -0.91 2.67
CA PRO A 259 19.33 0.02 3.79
C PRO A 259 18.68 1.35 3.41
N VAL A 260 17.63 1.81 4.09
CA VAL A 260 16.88 3.05 3.79
C VAL A 260 17.33 4.26 4.61
N ALA A 261 18.00 4.03 5.73
CA ALA A 261 18.69 5.06 6.50
C ALA A 261 19.89 4.43 7.22
N SER A 262 20.96 5.18 7.44
CA SER A 262 22.10 4.68 8.21
C SER A 262 22.86 5.83 8.85
N GLU A 263 23.30 5.61 10.08
CA GLU A 263 24.10 6.54 10.86
C GLU A 263 25.29 5.80 11.48
N GLU A 264 26.43 6.47 11.63
CA GLU A 264 27.61 5.89 12.27
C GLU A 264 28.29 6.84 13.25
N THR A 265 28.87 6.27 14.31
CA THR A 265 29.72 6.98 15.27
C THR A 265 31.13 6.40 15.28
N GLN A 266 32.11 7.29 15.40
CA GLN A 266 33.54 6.96 15.49
C GLN A 266 34.00 6.75 16.95
N GLU A 267 33.08 6.76 17.91
CA GLU A 267 33.38 6.45 19.31
C GLU A 267 33.84 4.99 19.43
N LYS A 268 35.03 4.82 20.00
CA LYS A 268 35.66 3.51 20.17
C LYS A 268 35.33 2.94 21.53
N VAL A 269 35.12 1.62 21.60
CA VAL A 269 34.95 0.90 22.86
C VAL A 269 36.23 0.13 23.15
N GLN A 270 36.96 0.57 24.18
CA GLN A 270 38.22 -0.04 24.60
C GLN A 270 37.99 -1.43 25.23
N PRO A 271 39.04 -2.27 25.34
CA PRO A 271 39.00 -3.49 26.15
C PRO A 271 38.57 -3.21 27.58
N ASN A 272 37.77 -4.12 28.15
CA ASN A 272 37.23 -4.04 29.52
C ASN A 272 36.47 -2.72 29.80
N SER A 273 35.74 -2.21 28.81
CA SER A 273 34.98 -0.95 28.89
C SER A 273 33.58 -1.12 28.33
N THR A 274 32.65 -0.31 28.83
CA THR A 274 31.27 -0.24 28.34
C THR A 274 31.00 1.11 27.71
N LEU A 275 30.19 1.12 26.63
CA LEU A 275 29.66 2.33 26.01
C LEU A 275 28.16 2.18 25.78
N THR A 276 27.38 3.16 26.22
CA THR A 276 25.96 3.31 25.87
C THR A 276 25.79 4.57 25.03
N LYS A 277 25.24 4.43 23.82
CA LYS A 277 25.03 5.54 22.89
C LYS A 277 23.65 5.42 22.23
N THR A 278 22.96 6.54 22.08
CA THR A 278 21.73 6.62 21.29
C THR A 278 22.01 7.32 19.97
N LEU A 279 21.66 6.68 18.86
CA LEU A 279 21.72 7.26 17.51
C LEU A 279 20.29 7.39 16.96
N VAL A 280 20.00 8.49 16.27
CA VAL A 280 18.66 8.76 15.73
C VAL A 280 18.71 8.64 14.22
N LEU A 281 17.82 7.82 13.65
CA LEU A 281 17.71 7.60 12.20
C LEU A 281 16.35 8.08 11.71
N VAL A 282 16.29 8.64 10.49
CA VAL A 282 15.03 9.11 9.89
C VAL A 282 14.86 8.47 8.50
N PRO A 283 14.14 7.34 8.39
CA PRO A 283 13.92 6.67 7.12
C PRO A 283 12.91 7.44 6.26
N LEU A 284 13.42 8.18 5.27
CA LEU A 284 12.62 9.00 4.36
C LEU A 284 12.83 8.60 2.91
N LEU A 285 11.74 8.58 2.13
CA LEU A 285 11.83 8.39 0.69
C LEU A 285 12.66 9.49 0.02
N ALA A 286 12.61 10.73 0.53
CA ALA A 286 13.39 11.85 0.00
C ALA A 286 14.88 11.53 -0.13
N ASN A 287 15.45 10.80 0.83
CA ASN A 287 16.87 10.40 0.84
C ASN A 287 17.16 9.18 -0.06
N ASN A 288 16.12 8.59 -0.66
CA ASN A 288 16.17 7.31 -1.37
C ASN A 288 15.58 7.37 -2.79
N ARG A 289 15.20 8.55 -3.31
CA ARG A 289 14.49 8.71 -4.60
C ARG A 289 15.23 8.18 -5.82
N GLU A 290 16.56 8.13 -5.78
CA GLU A 290 17.38 7.70 -6.93
C GLU A 290 17.82 6.23 -6.83
N ARG A 291 17.27 5.47 -5.87
CA ARG A 291 17.71 4.09 -5.59
C ARG A 291 16.78 3.05 -6.19
N ARG A 292 17.36 2.03 -6.82
CA ARG A 292 16.58 0.93 -7.41
C ARG A 292 16.12 -0.07 -6.34
N GLY A 293 14.88 -0.54 -6.47
CA GLY A 293 14.38 -1.69 -5.70
C GLY A 293 14.01 -1.37 -4.25
N ILE A 294 13.75 -0.10 -3.94
CA ILE A 294 13.12 0.32 -2.70
C ILE A 294 11.62 0.04 -2.82
N ALA A 295 11.02 -0.63 -1.84
CA ALA A 295 9.58 -0.81 -1.81
C ALA A 295 8.92 0.49 -1.36
N LEU A 296 7.92 0.93 -2.11
CA LEU A 296 7.14 2.15 -1.91
C LEU A 296 5.68 1.78 -1.73
N ASP A 297 4.94 2.62 -1.00
CA ASP A 297 3.49 2.57 -1.07
C ASP A 297 3.05 2.87 -2.52
N GLY A 298 1.95 2.24 -2.95
CA GLY A 298 1.42 2.41 -4.29
C GLY A 298 1.20 3.89 -4.63
N LYS A 299 1.52 4.28 -5.86
CA LYS A 299 1.30 5.65 -6.34
C LYS A 299 0.00 5.74 -7.15
N ILE A 300 -0.79 6.77 -6.89
CA ILE A 300 -1.89 7.16 -7.78
C ILE A 300 -1.34 8.24 -8.72
N LYS A 301 -1.13 7.88 -10.00
CA LYS A 301 -0.57 8.78 -11.03
C LYS A 301 0.83 9.31 -10.66
N HIS A 302 0.95 10.63 -10.45
CA HIS A 302 2.19 11.36 -10.17
C HIS A 302 2.17 12.01 -8.77
N GLU A 303 1.27 11.56 -7.89
CA GLU A 303 1.25 12.02 -6.50
C GLU A 303 2.50 11.52 -5.76
N ASP A 304 2.97 12.31 -4.79
CA ASP A 304 4.06 11.90 -3.89
C ASP A 304 3.65 10.63 -3.12
N THR A 305 4.63 9.77 -2.85
CA THR A 305 4.45 8.52 -2.11
C THR A 305 5.45 8.44 -0.94
N ASN A 306 5.30 7.40 -0.12
CA ASN A 306 6.19 7.10 0.99
C ASN A 306 6.94 5.77 0.73
N LEU A 307 7.87 5.44 1.63
CA LEU A 307 8.39 4.08 1.73
C LEU A 307 7.21 3.13 2.00
N ALA A 308 7.29 1.89 1.51
CA ALA A 308 6.24 0.90 1.76
C ALA A 308 6.09 0.70 3.27
N SER A 309 4.84 0.77 3.73
CA SER A 309 4.48 0.47 5.11
C SER A 309 4.65 -1.04 5.38
N SER A 310 4.98 -1.43 6.62
CA SER A 310 5.12 -2.84 6.97
C SER A 310 3.81 -3.59 6.80
N THR A 311 3.82 -4.66 5.99
CA THR A 311 2.67 -5.56 5.84
C THR A 311 2.52 -6.40 7.11
N MET A 312 1.31 -6.48 7.64
CA MET A 312 0.95 -7.29 8.81
C MET A 312 0.17 -8.54 8.41
#